data_AF-A0A3B8V7X2-F1
#
_entry.id   AF-A0A3B8V7X2-F1
#
_cell.length_a   1.000
_cell.length_b   1.000
_cell.length_c   1.000
_cell.angle_alpha   90.00
_cell.angle_beta   90.00
_cell.angle_gamma   90.00
#
_symmetry.space_group_name_H-M   'P 1'
#
loop_
_entity.id
_entity.type
_entity.pdbx_description
1 polymer ?
#
loop_
_entity_poly.entity_id
_entity_poly.type
_entity_poly.pdbx_seq_one_letter_code
_entity_poly.pdbx_strand_id
1 'polypeptide(L)'
;MSDAPSSLDSARDGAETDPATPRLRLAGTSAGPVSAPEAALLELRATLVRTISANQRDAGLIRGRLERASRMDPIKEVTGRDTFDASHRGTMDMLEAVDARLDALDAERKSATIETTPTANDLLRRS
;
A
#
# COMPACT_ATOMS: atom_id res chain seq x y z
N MET A 1 -3.28 51.28 -15.49
CA MET A 1 -3.83 49.91 -15.46
C MET A 1 -2.69 49.04 -14.96
N SER A 2 -2.91 48.37 -13.82
CA SER A 2 -1.86 47.77 -12.99
C SER A 2 -1.27 46.51 -13.61
N ASP A 3 0.06 46.40 -13.53
CA ASP A 3 0.82 45.17 -13.66
C ASP A 3 0.39 44.14 -12.62
N ALA A 4 0.27 42.88 -13.05
CA ALA A 4 0.25 41.73 -12.15
C ALA A 4 1.32 40.74 -12.64
N PRO A 5 2.43 40.53 -11.90
CA PRO A 5 3.31 39.40 -12.16
C PRO A 5 2.66 38.12 -11.65
N SER A 6 2.58 37.13 -12.54
CA SER A 6 2.17 35.76 -12.25
C SER A 6 3.27 35.07 -11.45
N SER A 7 3.17 35.09 -10.11
CA SER A 7 3.99 34.25 -9.24
C SER A 7 3.34 32.88 -9.12
N LEU A 8 3.61 31.99 -10.08
CA LEU A 8 3.49 30.55 -9.89
C LEU A 8 4.69 30.10 -9.05
N ASP A 9 4.69 30.46 -7.77
CA ASP A 9 5.62 29.94 -6.79
C ASP A 9 5.05 28.64 -6.20
N SER A 10 5.60 27.54 -6.67
CA SER A 10 5.96 26.33 -5.92
C SER A 10 5.39 26.20 -4.50
N ALA A 11 4.13 25.79 -4.36
CA ALA A 11 3.65 25.16 -3.12
C ALA A 11 3.85 23.64 -3.21
N ARG A 12 5.09 23.22 -3.46
CA ARG A 12 5.55 21.85 -3.31
C ARG A 12 6.49 21.82 -2.12
N ASP A 13 5.97 22.20 -0.97
CA ASP A 13 6.68 22.05 0.30
C ASP A 13 5.86 21.11 1.17
N GLY A 14 6.49 20.00 1.53
CA GLY A 14 5.94 19.07 2.50
C GLY A 14 5.68 19.86 3.77
N ALA A 15 4.41 20.05 4.09
CA ALA A 15 4.03 20.61 5.37
C ALA A 15 4.64 19.72 6.45
N GLU A 16 5.74 20.19 7.05
CA GLU A 16 6.13 19.83 8.40
C GLU A 16 4.86 19.96 9.23
N THR A 17 4.22 18.82 9.50
CA THR A 17 2.98 18.80 10.26
C THR A 17 3.34 19.11 11.70
N ASP A 18 3.15 20.37 12.07
CA ASP A 18 3.17 20.84 13.44
C ASP A 18 2.35 19.88 14.33
N PRO A 19 2.96 19.25 15.35
CA PRO A 19 2.27 18.34 16.24
C PRO A 19 1.18 19.03 17.08
N ALA A 20 1.17 20.38 17.15
CA ALA A 20 0.18 21.14 17.90
C ALA A 20 -1.10 21.46 17.09
N THR A 21 -1.15 21.17 15.79
CA THR A 21 -2.35 21.45 14.99
C THR A 21 -3.43 20.39 15.25
N PRO A 22 -4.63 20.78 15.74
CA PRO A 22 -5.71 19.84 16.04
C PRO A 22 -6.20 19.15 14.76
N ARG A 23 -6.03 17.82 14.69
CA ARG A 23 -6.48 17.00 13.56
C ARG A 23 -7.97 16.70 13.72
N LEU A 24 -8.80 17.33 12.89
CA LEU A 24 -10.22 16.99 12.75
C LEU A 24 -10.33 15.55 12.22
N ARG A 25 -10.63 14.59 13.10
CA ARG A 25 -11.02 13.24 12.72
C ARG A 25 -12.53 13.20 12.56
N LEU A 26 -13.00 12.78 11.38
CA LEU A 26 -14.42 12.48 11.20
C LEU A 26 -14.75 11.30 12.12
N ALA A 27 -15.73 11.47 13.01
CA ALA A 27 -16.12 10.40 13.92
C ALA A 27 -16.56 9.16 13.10
N GLY A 28 -15.99 8.00 13.41
CA GLY A 28 -16.25 6.75 12.68
C GLY A 28 -15.28 6.43 11.54
N THR A 29 -14.32 7.31 11.22
CA THR A 29 -13.21 6.98 10.30
C THR A 29 -11.93 6.75 11.09
N SER A 30 -11.41 5.51 11.11
CA SER A 30 -10.09 5.18 11.72
C SER A 30 -8.90 5.64 10.87
N ALA A 31 -9.15 6.18 9.67
CA ALA A 31 -8.13 6.62 8.76
C ALA A 31 -7.60 8.00 9.19
N GLY A 32 -6.46 8.00 9.88
CA GLY A 32 -5.59 9.17 9.93
C GLY A 32 -4.97 9.46 8.54
N PRO A 33 -4.19 10.54 8.40
CA PRO A 33 -3.44 10.77 7.17
C PRO A 33 -2.54 9.57 6.85
N VAL A 34 -2.48 9.20 5.57
CA VAL A 34 -1.63 8.10 5.08
C VAL A 34 -0.18 8.45 5.37
N SER A 35 0.52 7.59 6.08
CA SER A 35 1.93 7.80 6.39
C SER A 35 2.80 7.53 5.16
N ALA A 36 3.99 8.14 5.07
CA ALA A 36 4.94 7.85 3.99
C ALA A 36 5.23 6.34 3.78
N PRO A 37 5.46 5.52 4.84
CA PRO A 37 5.64 4.08 4.65
C PRO A 37 4.37 3.36 4.16
N GLU A 38 3.19 3.79 4.59
CA GLU A 38 1.91 3.24 4.12
C GLU A 38 1.66 3.58 2.65
N ALA A 39 1.96 4.81 2.23
CA ALA A 39 1.89 5.22 0.83
C ALA A 39 2.81 4.36 -0.06
N ALA A 40 4.07 4.15 0.36
CA ALA A 40 5.02 3.31 -0.36
C ALA A 40 4.54 1.84 -0.47
N LEU A 41 3.94 1.29 0.59
CA LEU A 41 3.36 -0.05 0.58
C LEU A 41 2.14 -0.15 -0.34
N LEU A 42 1.29 0.87 -0.37
CA LEU A 42 0.13 0.94 -1.27
C LEU A 42 0.57 1.04 -2.75
N GLU A 43 1.61 1.82 -3.04
CA GLU A 43 2.22 1.90 -4.37
C GLU A 43 2.85 0.56 -4.80
N LEU A 44 3.57 -0.09 -3.89
CA LEU A 44 4.14 -1.42 -4.12
C LEU A 44 3.03 -2.44 -4.38
N ARG A 45 1.97 -2.44 -3.57
CA ARG A 45 0.80 -3.29 -3.74
C ARG A 45 0.16 -3.10 -5.11
N ALA A 46 -0.09 -1.85 -5.52
CA ALA A 46 -0.65 -1.54 -6.83
C ALA A 46 0.25 -2.03 -7.97
N THR A 47 1.56 -1.93 -7.81
CA THR A 47 2.54 -2.41 -8.79
C THR A 47 2.54 -3.94 -8.86
N LEU A 48 2.53 -4.63 -7.73
CA LEU A 48 2.44 -6.09 -7.66
C LEU A 48 1.17 -6.60 -8.34
N VAL A 49 0.00 -6.01 -8.05
CA VAL A 49 -1.27 -6.40 -8.68
C VAL A 49 -1.22 -6.26 -10.21
N ARG A 50 -0.67 -5.16 -10.72
CA ARG A 50 -0.48 -4.96 -12.17
C ARG A 50 0.46 -6.01 -12.77
N THR A 51 1.58 -6.30 -12.11
CA THR A 51 2.56 -7.28 -12.56
C THR A 51 1.98 -8.70 -12.56
N ILE A 52 1.27 -9.10 -11.49
CA ILE A 52 0.59 -10.41 -11.40
C ILE A 52 -0.40 -10.56 -12.55
N SER A 53 -1.23 -9.53 -12.79
CA SER A 53 -2.21 -9.54 -13.88
C SER A 53 -1.57 -9.64 -15.26
N ALA A 54 -0.42 -8.99 -15.47
CA ALA A 54 0.34 -9.11 -16.72
C ALA A 54 0.91 -10.53 -16.89
N ASN A 55 1.58 -11.04 -15.86
CA ASN A 55 2.18 -12.37 -15.87
C ASN A 55 1.14 -13.48 -16.09
N GLN A 56 -0.04 -13.38 -15.49
CA GLN A 56 -1.12 -14.34 -15.69
C GLN A 56 -1.65 -14.33 -17.12
N ARG A 57 -1.80 -13.14 -17.73
CA ARG A 57 -2.19 -13.03 -19.14
C ARG A 57 -1.14 -13.66 -20.05
N ASP A 58 0.12 -13.35 -19.82
CA ASP A 58 1.23 -13.88 -20.61
C ASP A 58 1.35 -15.41 -20.46
N ALA A 59 1.21 -15.93 -19.24
CA ALA A 59 1.18 -17.37 -18.97
C ALA A 59 0.03 -18.05 -19.74
N GLY A 60 -1.17 -17.46 -19.73
CA GLY A 60 -2.32 -17.96 -20.50
C GLY A 60 -2.04 -17.99 -22.00
N LEU A 61 -1.43 -16.92 -22.54
CA LEU A 61 -1.06 -16.85 -23.97
C LEU A 61 -0.01 -17.90 -24.34
N ILE A 62 0.98 -18.13 -23.49
CA ILE A 62 2.03 -19.13 -23.72
C ILE A 62 1.44 -20.53 -23.66
N ARG A 63 0.64 -20.85 -22.63
CA ARG A 63 -0.07 -22.14 -22.52
C ARG A 63 -0.92 -22.42 -23.75
N GLY A 64 -1.75 -21.46 -24.17
CA GLY A 64 -2.58 -21.62 -25.37
C GLY A 64 -1.79 -21.71 -26.69
N ARG A 65 -0.55 -21.21 -26.75
CA ARG A 65 0.34 -21.43 -27.91
C ARG A 65 0.94 -22.84 -27.89
N LEU A 66 1.35 -23.32 -26.73
CA LEU A 66 1.91 -24.66 -26.55
C LEU A 66 0.86 -25.73 -26.86
N GLU A 67 -0.36 -25.58 -26.33
CA GLU A 67 -1.49 -26.48 -26.58
C GLU A 67 -1.83 -26.57 -28.07
N ARG A 68 -1.92 -25.43 -28.77
CA ARG A 68 -2.18 -25.41 -30.23
C ARG A 68 -1.07 -26.07 -31.04
N ALA A 69 0.17 -26.03 -30.56
CA ALA A 69 1.29 -26.70 -31.17
C ALA A 69 1.41 -28.18 -30.79
N SER A 70 0.51 -28.70 -29.92
CA SER A 70 0.64 -30.03 -29.29
C SER A 70 1.98 -30.21 -28.59
N ARG A 71 2.51 -29.14 -27.99
CA ARG A 71 3.79 -29.11 -27.26
C ARG A 71 3.52 -28.91 -25.77
N MET A 72 4.38 -29.49 -24.95
CA MET A 72 4.38 -29.27 -23.51
C MET A 72 5.32 -28.11 -23.15
N ASP A 73 5.11 -27.49 -21.99
CA ASP A 73 6.09 -26.56 -21.40
C ASP A 73 7.41 -27.31 -21.16
N PRO A 74 8.52 -26.91 -21.81
CA PRO A 74 9.81 -27.58 -21.68
C PRO A 74 10.33 -27.62 -20.24
N ILE A 75 10.04 -26.60 -19.42
CA ILE A 75 10.52 -26.59 -18.03
C ILE A 75 9.70 -27.58 -17.21
N LYS A 76 8.38 -27.65 -17.44
CA LYS A 76 7.53 -28.66 -16.81
C LYS A 76 7.91 -30.08 -17.23
N GLU A 77 8.26 -30.28 -18.50
CA GLU A 77 8.72 -31.56 -19.03
C GLU A 77 10.00 -32.04 -18.34
N VAL A 78 10.98 -31.16 -18.16
CA VAL A 78 12.28 -31.50 -17.55
C VAL A 78 12.20 -31.59 -16.02
N THR A 79 11.48 -30.67 -15.37
CA THR A 79 11.51 -30.52 -13.91
C THR A 79 10.30 -31.11 -13.19
N GLY A 80 9.25 -31.48 -13.93
CA GLY A 80 7.94 -31.87 -13.38
C GLY A 80 7.17 -30.71 -12.74
N ARG A 81 7.71 -29.49 -12.75
CA ARG A 81 7.13 -28.32 -12.07
C ARG A 81 6.53 -27.34 -13.07
N ASP A 82 5.31 -26.94 -12.79
CA ASP A 82 4.66 -25.86 -13.55
C ASP A 82 5.26 -24.51 -13.13
N THR A 83 6.08 -23.93 -14.01
CA THR A 83 6.80 -22.69 -13.70
C THR A 83 5.88 -21.49 -13.57
N PHE A 84 4.80 -21.47 -14.36
CA PHE A 84 3.79 -20.42 -14.29
C PHE A 84 3.04 -20.47 -12.95
N ASP A 85 2.67 -21.66 -12.48
CA ASP A 85 2.03 -21.80 -11.16
C ASP A 85 3.00 -21.50 -10.00
N ALA A 86 4.28 -21.87 -10.14
CA ALA A 86 5.29 -21.52 -9.15
C ALA A 86 5.51 -19.99 -9.06
N SER A 87 5.59 -19.32 -10.21
CA SER A 87 5.69 -17.86 -10.28
C SER A 87 4.44 -17.16 -9.72
N HIS A 88 3.25 -17.70 -10.03
CA HIS A 88 1.99 -17.20 -9.48
C HIS A 88 1.99 -17.29 -7.94
N ARG A 89 2.35 -18.45 -7.37
CA ARG A 89 2.38 -18.59 -5.91
C ARG A 89 3.35 -17.61 -5.26
N GLY A 90 4.59 -17.56 -5.74
CA GLY A 90 5.59 -16.65 -5.17
C GLY A 90 5.21 -15.17 -5.25
N THR A 91 4.50 -14.75 -6.29
CA THR A 91 4.00 -13.37 -6.40
C THR A 91 2.79 -13.08 -5.52
N MET A 92 1.92 -14.08 -5.29
CA MET A 92 0.83 -13.96 -4.30
C MET A 92 1.38 -13.90 -2.88
N ASP A 93 2.39 -14.71 -2.54
CA ASP A 93 3.05 -14.67 -1.23
C ASP A 93 3.63 -13.27 -0.93
N MET A 94 4.20 -12.61 -1.95
CA MET A 94 4.68 -11.22 -1.83
C MET A 94 3.54 -10.23 -1.61
N LEU A 95 2.41 -10.40 -2.30
CA LEU A 95 1.23 -9.55 -2.11
C LEU A 95 0.63 -9.72 -0.70
N GLU A 96 0.53 -10.95 -0.22
CA GLU A 96 0.08 -11.27 1.14
C GLU A 96 1.00 -10.66 2.19
N ALA A 97 2.32 -10.68 1.99
CA ALA A 97 3.27 -10.05 2.90
C ALA A 97 3.10 -8.52 2.97
N VAL A 98 2.78 -7.87 1.83
CA VAL A 98 2.48 -6.43 1.80
C VAL A 98 1.17 -6.12 2.52
N ASP A 99 0.13 -6.92 2.27
CA ASP A 99 -1.18 -6.76 2.91
C ASP A 99 -1.07 -6.96 4.43
N ALA A 100 -0.34 -7.98 4.88
CA ALA A 100 -0.07 -8.20 6.30
C ALA A 100 0.69 -7.03 6.95
N ARG A 101 1.61 -6.37 6.22
CA ARG A 101 2.33 -5.19 6.75
C ARG A 101 1.42 -3.97 6.85
N LEU A 102 0.52 -3.78 5.88
CA LEU A 102 -0.50 -2.71 5.94
C LEU A 102 -1.44 -2.93 7.13
N ASP A 103 -1.88 -4.16 7.37
CA ASP A 103 -2.72 -4.52 8.51
C ASP A 103 -2.01 -4.26 9.85
N ALA A 104 -0.72 -4.58 9.94
CA ALA A 104 0.08 -4.27 11.12
C ALA A 104 0.17 -2.76 11.40
N LEU A 105 0.34 -1.93 10.36
CA LEU A 105 0.35 -0.47 10.51
C LEU A 105 -1.01 0.08 10.98
N ASP A 106 -2.11 -0.48 10.49
CA ASP A 106 -3.45 -0.11 10.96
C ASP A 106 -3.69 -0.53 12.41
N ALA A 107 -3.21 -1.71 12.81
CA ALA A 107 -3.25 -2.19 14.19
C ALA A 107 -2.42 -1.30 15.15
N GLU A 108 -1.20 -0.92 14.75
CA GLU A 108 -0.33 0.01 15.49
C GLU A 108 -1.02 1.39 15.68
N ARG A 109 -1.75 1.87 14.68
CA ARG A 109 -2.51 3.12 14.77
C ARG A 109 -3.68 3.03 15.75
N LYS A 110 -4.39 1.89 15.75
CA LYS A 110 -5.50 1.63 16.67
C LYS A 110 -5.03 1.52 18.12
N SER A 111 -3.89 0.87 18.37
CA SER A 111 -3.34 0.72 19.72
C SER A 111 -2.77 2.03 20.28
N ALA A 112 -2.08 2.84 19.47
CA ALA A 112 -1.55 4.15 19.89
C ALA A 112 -2.63 5.18 20.25
N THR A 113 -3.88 4.97 19.85
CA THR A 113 -4.99 5.90 20.11
C THR A 113 -5.57 5.76 21.53
N ILE A 114 -5.17 4.76 22.32
CA ILE A 114 -5.72 4.52 23.67
C ILE A 114 -4.99 5.33 24.76
N GLU A 115 -3.82 5.91 24.50
CA GLU A 115 -2.97 6.53 25.55
C GLU A 115 -3.12 8.05 25.78
N THR A 116 -4.20 8.69 25.32
CA THR A 116 -4.43 10.12 25.63
C THR A 116 -5.83 10.40 26.18
N THR A 117 -6.06 10.00 27.43
CA THR A 117 -7.02 10.71 28.28
C THR A 117 -6.32 11.24 29.53
N PRO A 118 -5.81 12.48 29.53
CA PRO A 118 -5.78 13.23 30.77
C PRO A 118 -7.23 13.60 31.08
N THR A 119 -7.80 12.95 32.09
CA THR A 119 -9.08 13.37 32.66
C THR A 119 -8.95 14.82 33.11
N ALA A 120 -9.82 15.71 32.61
CA ALA A 120 -9.84 17.14 33.01
C ALA A 120 -9.93 17.35 34.53
N ASN A 121 -10.37 16.32 35.27
CA ASN A 121 -10.40 16.28 36.73
C ASN A 121 -9.01 16.22 37.39
N ASP A 122 -7.97 15.74 36.71
CA ASP A 122 -6.62 15.65 37.28
C ASP A 122 -5.88 16.99 37.28
N LEU A 123 -6.27 17.92 36.40
CA LEU A 123 -5.71 19.27 36.33
C LEU A 123 -6.30 20.22 37.39
N LEU A 124 -7.50 19.91 37.90
CA LEU A 124 -8.22 20.76 38.86
C LEU A 124 -7.91 20.46 40.33
N ARG A 125 -7.17 19.37 40.62
CA ARG A 125 -6.84 18.96 42.01
C ARG A 125 -5.50 19.45 42.54
N ARG A 126 -4.72 20.19 41.73
CA ARG A 126 -3.39 20.70 42.13
C ARG A 126 -3.28 22.22 42.24
N SER A 127 -4.37 22.98 42.10
CA SER A 127 -4.41 24.42 42.39
C SER A 127 -4.89 24.69 43.80
#